data_AF-R1FZV4-F1
#
_entry.id   AF-R1FZV4-F1
#
_cell.length_a   1.000
_cell.length_b   1.000
_cell.length_c   1.000
_cell.angle_alpha   90.00
_cell.angle_beta   90.00
_cell.angle_gamma   90.00
#
_symmetry.space_group_name_H-M   'P 1'
#
loop_
_entity.id
_entity.type
_entity.pdbx_description
1 polymer ?
#
loop_
_entity_poly.entity_id
_entity_poly.type
_entity_poly.pdbx_seq_one_letter_code
_entity_poly.pdbx_strand_id
1 'polypeptide(L)'
;MADPAAQEAAAKQRIISHMNADHQDSIVRYVEHYCKVSALAARKARLVDMNLGSMSVDAAGKKYTVPLEPPMQSWREARERLVQMDKDALAALGRSDITVKQYTRPRGAHAVVFAVCALTVDALVQEGRREKDKQKH
;
A
#
# COMPACT_ATOMS: atom_id res chain seq x y z
N MET A 1 -10.45 35.26 -20.29
CA MET A 1 -9.36 34.27 -20.22
C MET A 1 -9.11 33.99 -18.75
N ALA A 2 -9.25 32.74 -18.28
CA ALA A 2 -8.87 32.41 -16.90
C ALA A 2 -7.34 32.45 -16.77
N ASP A 3 -6.84 32.90 -15.63
CA ASP A 3 -5.42 32.93 -15.27
C ASP A 3 -4.82 31.51 -15.40
N PRO A 4 -3.70 31.31 -16.12
CA PRO A 4 -2.99 30.04 -16.21
C PRO A 4 -2.75 29.37 -14.85
N ALA A 5 -2.42 30.15 -13.81
CA ALA A 5 -2.19 29.61 -12.46
C ALA A 5 -3.47 29.00 -11.85
N ALA A 6 -4.63 29.61 -12.10
CA ALA A 6 -5.91 29.09 -11.63
C ALA A 6 -6.31 27.79 -12.35
N GLN A 7 -5.98 27.67 -13.64
CA GLN A 7 -6.23 26.44 -14.40
C GLN A 7 -5.36 25.27 -13.91
N GLU A 8 -4.09 25.52 -13.60
CA GLU A 8 -3.18 24.53 -13.04
C GLU A 8 -3.62 24.08 -11.64
N ALA A 9 -4.02 25.02 -10.78
CA ALA A 9 -4.56 24.71 -9.46
C ALA A 9 -5.81 23.81 -9.56
N ALA A 10 -6.72 24.11 -10.50
CA ALA A 10 -7.90 23.30 -10.75
C ALA A 10 -7.56 21.91 -11.30
N ALA A 11 -6.57 21.80 -12.20
CA ALA A 11 -6.10 20.51 -12.71
C ALA A 11 -5.51 19.65 -11.60
N LYS A 12 -4.62 20.23 -10.77
CA LYS A 12 -4.03 19.61 -9.60
C LYS A 12 -5.08 19.10 -8.62
N GLN A 13 -6.07 19.91 -8.27
CA GLN A 13 -7.13 19.49 -7.36
C GLN A 13 -7.95 18.31 -7.90
N ARG A 14 -8.25 18.28 -9.20
CA ARG A 14 -8.93 17.14 -9.83
C ARG A 14 -8.11 15.86 -9.74
N ILE A 15 -6.80 15.94 -9.98
CA ILE A 15 -5.89 14.79 -9.84
C ILE A 15 -5.88 14.30 -8.40
N ILE A 16 -5.71 15.20 -7.42
CA ILE A 16 -5.69 14.82 -6.00
C ILE A 16 -7.00 14.16 -5.57
N SER A 17 -8.14 14.73 -5.98
CA SER A 17 -9.45 14.17 -5.66
C SER A 17 -9.64 12.78 -6.27
N HIS A 18 -9.28 12.61 -7.55
CA HIS A 18 -9.40 11.33 -8.25
C HIS A 18 -8.48 10.26 -7.63
N MET A 19 -7.23 10.61 -7.34
CA MET A 19 -6.28 9.69 -6.71
C MET A 19 -6.75 9.22 -5.34
N ASN A 20 -7.30 10.11 -4.52
CA ASN A 20 -7.82 9.75 -3.20
C ASN A 20 -9.10 8.92 -3.25
N ALA A 21 -9.94 9.09 -4.28
CA ALA A 21 -11.20 8.38 -4.43
C ALA A 21 -11.01 6.98 -5.01
N ASP A 22 -10.24 6.87 -6.11
CA ASP A 22 -10.21 5.67 -6.94
C ASP A 22 -8.88 4.91 -6.86
N HIS A 23 -7.80 5.57 -6.44
CA HIS A 23 -6.44 5.03 -6.48
C HIS A 23 -5.72 5.11 -5.12
N GLN A 24 -6.47 4.99 -4.01
CA GLN A 24 -5.87 5.03 -2.68
C GLN A 24 -4.79 3.95 -2.51
N ASP A 25 -5.00 2.74 -3.03
CA ASP A 25 -4.05 1.65 -2.93
C ASP A 25 -2.70 1.98 -3.60
N SER A 26 -2.73 2.71 -4.72
CA SER A 26 -1.51 3.21 -5.38
C SER A 26 -0.78 4.20 -4.48
N ILE A 27 -1.50 5.13 -3.82
CA ILE A 27 -0.90 6.08 -2.87
C ILE A 27 -0.22 5.31 -1.71
N VAL A 28 -0.87 4.29 -1.16
CA VAL A 28 -0.30 3.44 -0.10
C VAL A 28 1.01 2.80 -0.59
N ARG A 29 1.01 2.22 -1.80
CA ARG A 29 2.21 1.61 -2.41
C ARG A 29 3.33 2.63 -2.63
N TYR A 30 3.01 3.84 -3.05
CA TYR A 30 4.03 4.90 -3.22
C TYR A 30 4.74 5.20 -1.90
N VAL A 31 3.99 5.41 -0.82
CA VAL A 31 4.62 5.71 0.48
C VAL A 31 5.43 4.51 0.97
N GLU A 32 4.88 3.30 0.87
CA GLU A 32 5.57 2.07 1.26
C GLU A 32 6.90 1.89 0.52
N HIS A 33 6.87 2.02 -0.81
CA HIS A 33 8.04 1.79 -1.64
C HIS A 33 9.05 2.96 -1.58
N TYR A 34 8.63 4.19 -1.82
CA TYR A 34 9.54 5.34 -1.96
C TYR A 34 9.95 5.93 -0.61
N CYS A 35 9.09 5.91 0.40
CA CYS A 35 9.42 6.40 1.74
C CYS A 35 9.88 5.28 2.70
N LYS A 36 9.97 4.03 2.23
CA LYS A 36 10.44 2.86 3.01
C LYS A 36 9.71 2.68 4.34
N VAL A 37 8.40 2.91 4.35
CA VAL A 37 7.55 2.68 5.52
C VAL A 37 6.89 1.31 5.43
N SER A 38 6.42 0.76 6.55
CA SER A 38 5.66 -0.48 6.53
C SER A 38 4.27 -0.29 5.92
N ALA A 39 3.73 -1.35 5.29
CA ALA A 39 2.37 -1.37 4.75
C ALA A 39 1.31 -0.93 5.79
N LEU A 40 1.49 -1.32 7.06
CA LEU A 40 0.57 -0.97 8.13
C LEU A 40 0.56 0.54 8.42
N ALA A 41 1.73 1.19 8.38
CA ALA A 41 1.86 2.63 8.56
C ALA A 41 1.30 3.39 7.35
N ALA A 42 1.52 2.87 6.14
CA ALA A 42 1.02 3.47 4.89
C ALA A 42 -0.49 3.26 4.68
N ARG A 43 -1.13 2.29 5.34
CA ARG A 43 -2.56 1.88 5.18
C ARG A 43 -3.57 3.00 4.94
N LYS A 44 -3.43 4.13 5.63
CA LYS A 44 -4.37 5.26 5.56
C LYS A 44 -3.82 6.45 4.77
N ALA A 45 -2.88 6.20 3.88
CA ALA A 45 -2.27 7.22 3.06
C ALA A 45 -3.32 7.97 2.22
N ARG A 46 -3.22 9.30 2.21
CA ARG A 46 -4.06 10.25 1.47
C ARG A 46 -3.15 11.29 0.85
N LEU A 47 -3.32 11.52 -0.44
CA LEU A 47 -2.59 12.57 -1.15
C LEU A 47 -3.13 13.93 -0.70
N VAL A 48 -2.27 14.77 -0.13
CA VAL A 48 -2.64 16.09 0.39
C VAL A 48 -2.28 17.18 -0.60
N ASP A 49 -1.10 17.08 -1.19
CA ASP A 49 -0.61 18.06 -2.14
C ASP A 49 0.28 17.42 -3.20
N MET A 50 0.46 18.10 -4.33
CA MET A 50 1.31 17.63 -5.41
C MET A 50 1.92 18.81 -6.16
N ASN A 51 3.18 18.68 -6.55
CA ASN A 51 3.86 19.58 -7.48
C ASN A 51 4.49 18.76 -8.61
N LEU A 52 5.17 19.41 -9.54
CA LEU A 52 5.74 18.74 -10.70
C LEU A 52 6.91 17.79 -10.37
N GLY A 53 7.57 17.96 -9.22
CA GLY A 53 8.72 17.12 -8.82
C GLY A 53 8.46 16.17 -7.66
N SER A 54 7.33 16.29 -6.97
CA SER A 54 7.03 15.52 -5.76
C SER A 54 5.56 15.58 -5.38
N MET A 55 5.14 14.63 -4.56
CA MET A 55 3.81 14.59 -3.96
C MET A 55 3.90 14.51 -2.43
N SER A 56 3.01 15.20 -1.74
CA SER A 56 2.89 15.21 -0.29
C SER A 56 1.71 14.35 0.14
N VAL A 57 1.99 13.35 0.95
CA VAL A 57 1.02 12.34 1.40
C VAL A 57 0.92 12.39 2.92
N ASP A 58 -0.29 12.41 3.46
CA ASP A 58 -0.51 12.14 4.88
C ASP A 58 -0.83 10.67 5.07
N ALA A 59 -0.13 9.99 5.97
CA ALA A 59 -0.48 8.65 6.41
C ALA A 59 -0.55 8.63 7.94
N ALA A 60 -1.78 8.51 8.45
CA ALA A 60 -2.10 8.48 9.88
C ALA A 60 -1.55 9.69 10.66
N GLY A 61 -1.61 10.89 10.08
CA GLY A 61 -1.16 12.13 10.72
C GLY A 61 0.33 12.44 10.56
N LYS A 62 1.08 11.58 9.85
CA LYS A 62 2.46 11.86 9.47
C LYS A 62 2.53 12.21 7.99
N LYS A 63 3.21 13.32 7.68
CA LYS A 63 3.45 13.77 6.31
C LYS A 63 4.70 13.09 5.73
N TYR A 64 4.55 12.64 4.48
CA TYR A 64 5.58 12.01 3.67
C TYR A 64 5.68 12.74 2.34
N THR A 65 6.91 12.87 1.84
CA THR A 65 7.16 13.43 0.52
C THR A 65 7.67 12.31 -0.38
N VAL A 66 6.94 12.03 -1.45
CA VAL A 66 7.33 11.05 -2.47
C VAL A 66 7.86 11.81 -3.68
N PRO A 67 9.11 11.57 -4.12
CA PRO A 67 9.66 12.22 -5.30
C PRO A 67 9.02 11.68 -6.59
N LEU A 68 8.90 12.54 -7.60
CA LEU A 68 8.57 12.17 -8.97
C LEU A 68 9.88 12.16 -9.74
N GLU A 69 10.37 10.96 -10.10
CA GLU A 69 11.60 10.79 -10.88
C GLU A 69 11.29 10.10 -12.22
N PRO A 70 11.58 10.75 -13.36
CA PRO A 70 12.01 12.14 -13.50
C PRO A 70 10.92 13.13 -13.02
N PRO A 71 11.21 14.43 -12.83
CA PRO A 71 10.17 15.44 -12.62
C PRO A 71 9.24 15.56 -13.83
N MET A 72 8.01 16.00 -13.63
CA MET A 72 7.07 16.32 -14.72
C MET A 72 7.37 17.70 -15.29
N GLN A 73 7.19 17.89 -16.60
CA GLN A 73 7.25 19.23 -17.19
C GLN A 73 5.89 19.90 -17.21
N SER A 74 4.81 19.11 -17.26
CA SER A 74 3.44 19.59 -17.28
C SER A 74 2.48 18.64 -16.58
N TRP A 75 1.32 19.16 -16.14
CA TRP A 75 0.24 18.36 -15.56
C TRP A 75 -0.37 17.32 -16.53
N ARG A 76 -0.07 17.42 -17.83
CA ARG A 76 -0.51 16.44 -18.84
C ARG A 76 0.18 15.09 -18.66
N GLU A 77 1.41 15.10 -18.14
CA GLU A 77 2.20 13.89 -17.87
C GLU A 77 1.79 13.19 -16.57
N ALA A 78 0.98 13.82 -15.72
CA ALA A 78 0.65 13.31 -14.38
C ALA A 78 0.08 11.90 -14.41
N ARG A 79 -0.83 11.62 -15.35
CA ARG A 79 -1.41 10.29 -15.50
C ARG A 79 -0.33 9.24 -15.82
N GLU A 80 0.49 9.51 -16.82
CA GLU A 80 1.54 8.58 -17.26
C GLU A 80 2.58 8.36 -16.17
N ARG A 81 3.01 9.44 -15.50
CA ARG A 81 3.97 9.39 -14.40
C ARG A 81 3.47 8.55 -13.23
N LEU A 82 2.23 8.76 -12.78
CA LEU A 82 1.66 8.03 -11.65
C LEU A 82 1.43 6.55 -12.00
N VAL A 83 1.00 6.25 -13.23
CA VAL A 83 0.86 4.85 -13.69
C VAL A 83 2.21 4.13 -13.70
N GLN A 84 3.26 4.78 -14.20
CA GLN A 84 4.59 4.17 -14.21
C GLN A 84 5.10 3.93 -12.78
N MET A 85 4.98 4.93 -11.91
CA MET A 85 5.35 4.78 -10.49
C MET A 85 4.59 3.64 -9.79
N ASP A 86 3.34 3.39 -10.17
CA ASP A 86 2.55 2.31 -9.57
C ASP A 86 3.05 0.94 -10.00
N LYS A 87 3.39 0.79 -11.28
CA LYS A 87 4.03 -0.42 -11.80
C LYS A 87 5.38 -0.68 -11.14
N ASP A 88 6.19 0.37 -10.99
CA ASP A 88 7.50 0.26 -10.35
C ASP A 88 7.38 -0.12 -8.87
N ALA A 89 6.44 0.50 -8.15
CA ALA A 89 6.16 0.17 -6.76
C ALA A 89 5.63 -1.27 -6.61
N LEU A 90 4.73 -1.72 -7.48
CA LEU A 90 4.23 -3.10 -7.50
C LEU A 90 5.37 -4.11 -7.73
N ALA A 91 6.21 -3.87 -8.74
CA ALA A 91 7.35 -4.73 -9.05
C ALA A 91 8.34 -4.79 -7.88
N ALA A 92 8.68 -3.65 -7.29
CA ALA A 92 9.63 -3.58 -6.18
C ALA A 92 9.10 -4.16 -4.86
N LEU A 93 7.79 -4.13 -4.65
CA LEU A 93 7.13 -4.78 -3.49
C LEU A 93 6.82 -6.26 -3.74
N GLY A 94 7.08 -6.78 -4.95
CA GLY A 94 6.76 -8.16 -5.32
C GLY A 94 5.27 -8.46 -5.34
N ARG A 95 4.43 -7.47 -5.66
CA ARG A 95 2.97 -7.57 -5.67
C ARG A 95 2.44 -7.59 -7.10
N SER A 96 1.34 -8.32 -7.31
CA SER A 96 0.57 -8.24 -8.56
C SER A 96 -0.40 -7.06 -8.53
N ASP A 97 -0.82 -6.63 -9.72
CA ASP A 97 -1.84 -5.59 -9.90
C ASP A 97 -3.26 -6.03 -9.42
N ILE A 98 -3.40 -7.32 -9.09
CA ILE A 98 -4.67 -7.88 -8.62
C ILE A 98 -4.73 -7.78 -7.09
N THR A 99 -5.55 -6.86 -6.60
CA THR A 99 -5.81 -6.74 -5.16
C THR A 99 -6.94 -7.69 -4.73
N VAL A 100 -6.61 -8.68 -3.89
CA VAL A 100 -7.62 -9.57 -3.28
C VAL A 100 -8.35 -8.81 -2.17
N LYS A 101 -9.58 -8.37 -2.46
CA LYS A 101 -10.38 -7.57 -1.53
C LYS A 101 -11.03 -8.38 -0.40
N GLN A 102 -11.28 -9.67 -0.65
CA GLN A 102 -12.02 -10.50 0.29
C GLN A 102 -11.32 -11.84 0.46
N TYR A 103 -11.03 -12.16 1.73
CA TYR A 103 -10.66 -13.49 2.11
C TYR A 103 -11.93 -14.33 2.34
N THR A 104 -12.12 -15.35 1.51
CA THR A 104 -13.18 -16.34 1.74
C THR A 104 -12.67 -17.37 2.74
N ARG A 105 -13.18 -17.29 3.98
CA ARG A 105 -12.83 -18.27 5.02
C ARG A 105 -13.20 -19.69 4.56
N PRO A 106 -12.38 -20.71 4.91
CA PRO A 106 -12.75 -22.10 4.65
C PRO A 106 -14.09 -22.41 5.32
N ARG A 107 -15.01 -23.03 4.58
CA ARG A 107 -16.35 -23.43 5.05
C ARG A 107 -16.53 -24.94 4.91
N GLY A 108 -17.46 -25.50 5.68
CA GLY A 108 -17.79 -26.93 5.65
C GLY A 108 -16.58 -27.81 5.98
N ALA A 109 -16.35 -28.86 5.18
CA ALA A 109 -15.26 -29.80 5.38
C ALA A 109 -13.88 -29.12 5.43
N HIS A 110 -13.66 -28.05 4.66
CA HIS A 110 -12.39 -27.32 4.67
C HIS A 110 -12.10 -26.64 6.02
N ALA A 111 -13.14 -26.20 6.74
CA ALA A 111 -12.97 -25.61 8.07
C ALA A 111 -12.54 -26.66 9.10
N VAL A 112 -13.11 -27.88 8.98
CA VAL A 112 -12.74 -29.02 9.85
C VAL A 112 -11.29 -29.42 9.60
N VAL A 113 -10.90 -29.58 8.34
CA VAL A 113 -9.51 -29.91 7.99
C VAL A 113 -8.55 -28.83 8.51
N PHE A 114 -8.88 -27.55 8.29
CA PHE A 114 -8.07 -26.44 8.80
C PHE A 114 -7.91 -26.49 10.33
N ALA A 115 -9.00 -26.74 11.07
CA ALA A 115 -8.97 -26.85 12.53
C ALA A 115 -8.15 -28.06 13.00
N VAL A 116 -8.28 -29.22 12.35
CA VAL A 116 -7.47 -30.41 12.66
C VAL A 116 -5.99 -30.12 12.44
N CYS A 117 -5.61 -29.51 11.32
CA CYS A 117 -4.22 -29.12 11.07
C CYS A 117 -3.68 -28.17 12.15
N ALA A 118 -4.44 -27.13 12.52
CA ALA A 118 -4.04 -26.20 13.56
C ALA A 118 -3.83 -26.90 14.92
N LEU A 119 -4.76 -27.76 15.33
CA LEU A 119 -4.66 -28.52 16.58
C LEU A 119 -3.47 -29.49 16.58
N THR A 120 -3.17 -30.13 15.45
CA THR A 120 -1.99 -31.02 15.35
C THR A 120 -0.68 -30.25 15.47
N VAL A 121 -0.58 -29.07 14.85
CA VAL A 121 0.59 -28.20 14.98
C VAL A 121 0.74 -27.74 16.43
N ASP A 122 -0.34 -27.31 17.07
CA ASP A 122 -0.31 -26.91 18.48
C ASP A 122 0.13 -28.07 19.38
N ALA A 123 -0.40 -29.27 19.19
CA ALA A 123 -0.01 -30.45 19.96
C ALA A 123 1.50 -30.76 19.82
N LEU A 124 2.03 -30.73 18.60
CA LEU A 124 3.46 -30.93 18.34
C LEU A 124 4.32 -29.83 18.97
N VAL A 125 3.88 -28.58 18.92
CA VAL A 125 4.58 -27.46 19.55
C VAL A 125 4.59 -27.59 21.07
N GLN A 126 3.48 -28.03 21.68
CA GLN A 126 3.41 -28.24 23.12
C GLN A 126 4.30 -29.40 23.57
N GLU A 127 4.35 -30.50 22.82
CA GLU A 127 5.25 -31.61 23.14
C GLU A 127 6.72 -31.18 23.05
N GLY A 128 7.09 -30.45 21.99
CA GLY A 128 8.44 -29.91 21.86
C GLY A 128 8.82 -28.91 22.98
N ARG A 129 7.86 -28.19 23.57
CA ARG A 129 8.11 -27.36 24.77
C ARG A 129 8.33 -28.23 26.01
N ARG A 130 7.50 -29.25 26.21
CA ARG A 130 7.62 -30.19 27.34
C ARG A 130 8.95 -30.94 27.33
N GLU A 131 9.45 -31.35 26.17
CA GLU A 131 10.75 -32.02 26.07
C GLU A 131 11.92 -31.08 26.41
N LYS A 132 11.85 -29.82 25.99
CA LYS A 132 12.85 -28.80 26.38
C LYS A 132 12.85 -28.53 27.88
N ASP A 133 11.68 -28.53 28.51
CA ASP A 133 11.56 -28.34 29.95
C ASP A 133 12.12 -29.56 30.72
N LYS A 134 11.96 -30.78 30.19
CA LYS A 134 12.56 -32.00 30.76
C LYS A 134 14.09 -32.04 30.65
N GLN A 135 14.69 -31.45 29.61
CA GLN A 135 16.15 -31.37 29.45
C GLN A 135 16.85 -30.30 30.30
N LYS A 136 16.09 -29.42 30.98
CA LYS A 136 16.63 -28.36 31.85
C LYS A 136 16.83 -28.78 33.31
N HIS A 137 16.45 -30.01 33.67
CA HIS A 137 16.66 -30.63 34.98
C HIS A 137 17.65 -31.79 34.87
#